data_AF-A0A208XGB1-F1
#
_entry.id   AF-A0A208XGB1-F1
#
_cell.length_a   1.000
_cell.length_b   1.000
_cell.length_c   1.000
_cell.angle_alpha   90.00
_cell.angle_beta   90.00
_cell.angle_gamma   90.00
#
_symmetry.space_group_name_H-M   'P 1'
#
loop_
_entity.id
_entity.type
_entity.pdbx_description
1 polymer ?
#
loop_
_entity_poly.entity_id
_entity_poly.type
_entity_poly.pdbx_seq_one_letter_code
_entity_poly.pdbx_strand_id
1 'polypeptide(L)'
;MTQHTDAGRRRVLATAARSAAVAGLMPACALAQSYPSRPIRLLVPVSAGGGTDMIARVVADQLSRGMRQPWVVENQGGAGGQIASQATARAEPDGYNLMIGYVSTHGTLPAVRKVPYDPVGDFTHIAMIGGAPNVLVAQSAGPASSLPYTGQMPGWTHRLRDAGVDVTSIGKLHFRNETDDTGFTRQILPMHVVNGVGDLLGAVRDPLPVRHKTRALAEEIGIGESSYTRYDRAIAQASTQWIREHAQDDGWVLFASFVAPHFPLIAPEEFASGYRLADIPLPKLARAADRADHPWIAALRTCFPHDSFFDDELRRRALLSYGGLCSFMDWHFAQICRAIDESGLADEALVIYTSDHGDNMGARALWGKSTLYEEAARVPMLLRAPGHATRKVVGTHVSLVDVGATLLAWMGIQAPVDLPGRSLVELAQAPDDPARPVFSEYHAAGAVTGAYMLRQDRWKLIYYVDMAPQLFDLVADPEERTDLVPGGRHAHVVDDLIASLRRIVDPEAQDRVAKADQHALIEAHGGREAVVRRGGFGATPAPGVEAKFA
;
A
#
# COMPACT_ATOMS: atom_id res chain seq x y z
N MET A 1 -56.59 -11.18 75.84
CA MET A 1 -55.63 -10.27 76.51
C MET A 1 -54.30 -10.98 76.62
N THR A 2 -53.24 -10.29 76.19
CA THR A 2 -51.93 -10.12 76.87
C THR A 2 -51.40 -11.16 77.89
N GLN A 3 -50.09 -11.43 77.78
CA GLN A 3 -49.13 -11.85 78.85
C GLN A 3 -49.20 -13.31 79.37
N HIS A 4 -48.13 -13.95 79.88
CA HIS A 4 -46.66 -13.74 79.77
C HIS A 4 -45.89 -14.99 80.31
N THR A 5 -44.78 -15.40 79.66
CA THR A 5 -43.53 -15.97 80.27
C THR A 5 -43.60 -17.26 81.14
N ASP A 6 -42.54 -18.01 81.46
CA ASP A 6 -41.15 -18.05 80.95
C ASP A 6 -40.55 -19.48 81.02
N ALA A 7 -39.36 -19.63 80.41
CA ALA A 7 -38.21 -20.44 80.83
C ALA A 7 -38.38 -21.77 81.61
N GLY A 8 -37.68 -22.79 81.10
CA GLY A 8 -36.52 -23.23 81.89
C GLY A 8 -36.32 -24.71 82.24
N ARG A 9 -36.52 -25.67 81.34
CA ARG A 9 -35.87 -27.00 81.46
C ARG A 9 -34.83 -27.25 80.37
N ARG A 10 -33.63 -26.69 80.62
CA ARG A 10 -32.37 -26.94 79.90
C ARG A 10 -31.86 -28.39 80.12
N ARG A 11 -30.88 -28.81 79.29
CA ARG A 11 -29.95 -29.95 79.47
C ARG A 11 -30.51 -31.38 79.28
N VAL A 12 -30.64 -31.83 78.02
CA VAL A 12 -30.51 -33.25 77.65
C VAL A 12 -29.70 -33.44 76.35
N LEU A 13 -30.09 -32.77 75.25
CA LEU A 13 -29.58 -33.07 73.90
C LEU A 13 -28.46 -32.11 73.44
N ALA A 14 -27.28 -32.20 74.05
CA ALA A 14 -26.15 -31.29 73.78
C ALA A 14 -25.00 -31.89 72.93
N THR A 15 -25.11 -33.15 72.47
CA THR A 15 -23.99 -33.93 71.92
C THR A 15 -24.25 -34.64 70.58
N ALA A 16 -25.34 -34.27 69.86
CA ALA A 16 -25.69 -34.89 68.57
C ALA A 16 -25.82 -33.89 67.39
N ALA A 17 -25.60 -32.59 67.61
CA ALA A 17 -25.94 -31.52 66.66
C ALA A 17 -24.75 -30.62 66.27
N ARG A 18 -23.55 -31.21 66.04
CA ARG A 18 -22.37 -30.50 65.50
C ARG A 18 -21.83 -31.02 64.17
N SER A 19 -22.47 -32.03 63.58
CA SER A 19 -22.04 -32.67 62.32
C SER A 19 -22.97 -32.40 61.13
N ALA A 20 -23.97 -31.53 61.29
CA ALA A 20 -25.09 -31.35 60.33
C ALA A 20 -25.23 -29.89 59.81
N ALA A 21 -24.15 -29.10 59.83
CA ALA A 21 -24.17 -27.68 59.47
C ALA A 21 -22.99 -27.23 58.58
N VAL A 22 -22.32 -28.17 57.91
CA VAL A 22 -21.21 -27.89 56.95
C VAL A 22 -21.44 -28.65 55.64
N ALA A 23 -22.65 -28.52 55.09
CA ALA A 23 -23.08 -29.21 53.87
C ALA A 23 -23.82 -28.29 52.87
N GLY A 24 -23.83 -26.97 53.10
CA GLY A 24 -24.61 -25.98 52.33
C GLY A 24 -23.80 -25.02 51.45
N LEU A 25 -22.47 -25.08 51.48
CA LEU A 25 -21.58 -24.16 50.74
C LEU A 25 -20.35 -24.88 50.16
N MET A 26 -20.58 -25.90 49.34
CA MET A 26 -19.63 -26.19 48.25
C MET A 26 -20.04 -25.34 47.06
N PRO A 27 -19.16 -24.49 46.49
CA PRO A 27 -19.46 -23.86 45.21
C PRO A 27 -19.62 -24.97 44.17
N ALA A 28 -20.76 -25.01 43.49
CA ALA A 28 -20.93 -25.91 42.37
C ALA A 28 -19.85 -25.57 41.33
N CYS A 29 -18.92 -26.49 41.11
CA CYS A 29 -17.88 -26.32 40.10
C CYS A 29 -18.57 -26.29 38.74
N ALA A 30 -18.78 -25.07 38.22
CA ALA A 30 -19.34 -24.87 36.90
C ALA A 30 -18.39 -25.50 35.89
N LEU A 31 -18.75 -26.70 35.41
CA LEU A 31 -18.06 -27.34 34.30
C LEU A 31 -18.10 -26.36 33.13
N ALA A 32 -16.94 -25.85 32.73
CA ALA A 32 -16.83 -24.92 31.62
C ALA A 32 -17.48 -25.56 30.40
N GLN A 33 -18.54 -24.95 29.89
CA GLN A 33 -19.21 -25.46 28.70
C GLN A 33 -18.21 -25.49 27.54
N SER A 34 -18.21 -26.57 26.76
CA SER A 34 -17.34 -26.71 25.60
C SER A 34 -17.72 -25.65 24.55
N TYR A 35 -17.00 -24.53 24.55
CA TYR A 35 -17.18 -23.46 23.58
C TYR A 35 -16.37 -23.78 22.31
N PRO A 36 -16.98 -23.77 21.11
CA PRO A 36 -18.39 -23.50 20.84
C PRO A 36 -19.23 -24.79 20.93
N SER A 37 -20.47 -24.68 21.42
CA SER A 37 -21.43 -25.78 21.50
C SER A 37 -22.48 -25.76 20.38
N ARG A 38 -22.54 -24.66 19.62
CA ARG A 38 -23.46 -24.39 18.51
C ARG A 38 -22.75 -23.55 17.43
N PRO A 39 -23.34 -23.36 16.23
CA PRO A 39 -22.78 -22.47 15.22
C PRO A 39 -22.55 -21.03 15.72
N ILE A 40 -21.46 -20.42 15.25
CA ILE A 40 -21.11 -19.01 15.46
C ILE A 40 -21.52 -18.22 14.21
N ARG A 41 -21.97 -16.99 14.40
CA ARG A 41 -22.40 -16.06 13.35
C ARG A 41 -21.37 -14.95 13.20
N LEU A 42 -20.81 -14.80 12.00
CA LEU A 42 -19.83 -13.77 11.66
C LEU A 42 -20.46 -12.74 10.72
N LEU A 43 -20.83 -11.60 11.29
CA LEU A 43 -21.40 -10.45 10.60
C LEU A 43 -20.32 -9.70 9.81
N VAL A 44 -20.58 -9.50 8.53
CA VAL A 44 -19.73 -8.75 7.61
C VAL A 44 -20.44 -7.42 7.27
N PRO A 45 -19.87 -6.26 7.63
CA PRO A 45 -20.50 -4.95 7.41
C PRO A 45 -20.49 -4.45 5.95
N VAL A 46 -20.19 -5.32 4.97
CA VAL A 46 -20.16 -5.01 3.53
C VAL A 46 -20.91 -6.08 2.74
N SER A 47 -21.28 -5.73 1.50
CA SER A 47 -21.89 -6.65 0.52
C SER A 47 -21.01 -7.88 0.26
N ALA A 48 -21.65 -8.99 -0.11
CA ALA A 48 -20.95 -10.21 -0.52
C ALA A 48 -20.00 -9.94 -1.70
N GLY A 49 -18.84 -10.58 -1.72
CA GLY A 49 -17.77 -10.35 -2.69
C GLY A 49 -16.88 -9.12 -2.41
N GLY A 50 -17.22 -8.26 -1.44
CA GLY A 50 -16.33 -7.17 -1.01
C GLY A 50 -15.06 -7.68 -0.32
N GLY A 51 -14.00 -6.86 -0.24
CA GLY A 51 -12.71 -7.28 0.35
C GLY A 51 -12.83 -7.87 1.77
N THR A 52 -13.62 -7.24 2.63
CA THR A 52 -13.90 -7.73 4.00
C THR A 52 -14.70 -9.04 4.01
N ASP A 53 -15.52 -9.32 2.99
CA ASP A 53 -16.25 -10.58 2.83
C ASP A 53 -15.34 -11.74 2.40
N MET A 54 -14.39 -11.47 1.51
CA MET A 54 -13.37 -12.47 1.14
C MET A 54 -12.55 -12.89 2.36
N ILE A 55 -12.09 -11.92 3.17
CA ILE A 55 -11.42 -12.17 4.45
C ILE A 55 -12.35 -12.94 5.40
N ALA A 56 -13.62 -12.56 5.52
CA ALA A 56 -14.60 -13.24 6.39
C ALA A 56 -14.76 -14.73 6.07
N ARG A 57 -14.83 -15.08 4.78
CA ARG A 57 -15.03 -16.47 4.34
C ARG A 57 -13.81 -17.34 4.58
N VAL A 58 -12.60 -16.79 4.39
CA VAL A 58 -11.36 -17.49 4.75
C VAL A 58 -11.30 -17.71 6.26
N VAL A 59 -11.53 -16.68 7.07
CA VAL A 59 -11.51 -16.78 8.55
C VAL A 59 -12.56 -17.76 9.06
N ALA A 60 -13.80 -17.69 8.56
CA ALA A 60 -14.90 -18.55 9.00
C ALA A 60 -14.69 -20.03 8.63
N ASP A 61 -14.24 -20.35 7.41
CA ASP A 61 -13.92 -21.74 7.04
C ASP A 61 -12.88 -22.36 7.99
N GLN A 62 -11.86 -21.58 8.35
CA GLN A 62 -10.74 -22.07 9.15
C GLN A 62 -11.10 -22.20 10.63
N LEU A 63 -11.84 -21.25 11.18
CA LEU A 63 -12.39 -21.36 12.53
C LEU A 63 -13.46 -22.48 12.61
N SER A 64 -14.21 -22.73 11.53
CA SER A 64 -15.13 -23.88 11.46
C SER A 64 -14.42 -25.21 11.62
N ARG A 65 -13.31 -25.40 10.90
CA ARG A 65 -12.49 -26.61 10.96
C ARG A 65 -11.78 -26.76 12.30
N GLY A 66 -11.17 -25.67 12.80
CA GLY A 66 -10.41 -25.66 14.04
C GLY A 66 -11.27 -25.88 15.28
N MET A 67 -12.42 -25.21 15.36
CA MET A 67 -13.33 -25.27 16.51
C MET A 67 -14.44 -26.32 16.37
N ARG A 68 -14.49 -27.04 15.23
CA ARG A 68 -15.43 -28.13 14.92
C ARG A 68 -16.92 -27.75 15.02
N GLN A 69 -17.23 -26.48 14.75
CA GLN A 69 -18.58 -25.91 14.76
C GLN A 69 -18.72 -24.96 13.57
N PRO A 70 -19.86 -24.90 12.85
CA PRO A 70 -19.99 -24.00 11.71
C PRO A 70 -19.86 -22.52 12.10
N TRP A 71 -19.06 -21.77 11.35
CA TRP A 71 -19.05 -20.30 11.35
C TRP A 71 -19.80 -19.81 10.12
N VAL A 72 -20.95 -19.17 10.34
CA VAL A 72 -21.83 -18.69 9.27
C VAL A 72 -21.51 -17.23 8.96
N VAL A 73 -21.05 -16.97 7.73
CA VAL A 73 -20.75 -15.62 7.25
C VAL A 73 -22.03 -14.96 6.73
N GLU A 74 -22.42 -13.83 7.31
CA GLU A 74 -23.61 -13.07 6.92
C GLU A 74 -23.26 -11.63 6.53
N ASN A 75 -23.53 -11.27 5.28
CA ASN A 75 -23.35 -9.91 4.77
C ASN A 75 -24.50 -9.00 5.15
N GLN A 76 -24.25 -8.07 6.06
CA GLN A 76 -25.21 -7.06 6.50
C GLN A 76 -24.68 -5.65 6.22
N GLY A 77 -24.40 -5.40 4.94
CA GLY A 77 -23.99 -4.09 4.42
C GLY A 77 -25.09 -3.04 4.50
N GLY A 78 -24.69 -1.77 4.35
CA GLY A 78 -25.58 -0.61 4.37
C GLY A 78 -25.14 0.45 5.37
N ALA A 79 -25.41 1.71 5.07
CA ALA A 79 -25.02 2.88 5.89
C ALA A 79 -23.55 2.83 6.36
N GLY A 80 -22.60 2.46 5.48
CA GLY A 80 -21.17 2.36 5.79
C GLY A 80 -20.77 1.23 6.75
N GLY A 81 -21.68 0.30 7.05
CA GLY A 81 -21.52 -0.78 8.04
C GLY A 81 -22.34 -0.58 9.33
N GLN A 82 -22.97 0.59 9.52
CA GLN A 82 -23.72 0.95 10.73
C GLN A 82 -24.77 -0.10 11.12
N ILE A 83 -25.40 -0.76 10.13
CA ILE A 83 -26.45 -1.75 10.36
C ILE A 83 -25.90 -3.01 11.05
N ALA A 84 -24.80 -3.57 10.53
CA ALA A 84 -24.13 -4.72 11.16
C ALA A 84 -23.61 -4.37 12.56
N SER A 85 -23.03 -3.16 12.73
CA SER A 85 -22.51 -2.71 14.03
C SER A 85 -23.62 -2.56 15.06
N GLN A 86 -24.75 -1.95 14.70
CA GLN A 86 -25.92 -1.85 15.58
C GLN A 86 -26.58 -3.22 15.85
N ALA A 87 -26.55 -4.16 14.90
CA ALA A 87 -27.03 -5.52 15.12
C ALA A 87 -26.11 -6.32 16.07
N THR A 88 -24.80 -6.04 16.05
CA THR A 88 -23.79 -6.70 16.89
C THR A 88 -23.79 -6.15 18.31
N ALA A 89 -23.80 -4.81 18.49
CA ALA A 89 -23.91 -4.14 19.79
C ALA A 89 -25.22 -4.43 20.54
N ARG A 90 -26.20 -5.06 19.87
CA ARG A 90 -27.48 -5.50 20.43
C ARG A 90 -27.62 -7.02 20.54
N ALA A 91 -26.60 -7.78 20.16
CA ALA A 91 -26.60 -9.21 20.33
C ALA A 91 -26.29 -9.59 21.78
N GLU A 92 -26.71 -10.78 22.20
CA GLU A 92 -26.27 -11.35 23.48
C GLU A 92 -24.73 -11.45 23.51
N PRO A 93 -24.06 -11.03 24.60
CA PRO A 93 -22.60 -11.07 24.73
C PRO A 93 -22.09 -12.50 25.05
N ASP A 94 -22.63 -13.50 24.35
CA ASP A 94 -22.39 -14.94 24.56
C ASP A 94 -21.26 -15.52 23.70
N GLY A 95 -20.61 -14.67 22.89
CA GLY A 95 -19.52 -15.02 21.97
C GLY A 95 -19.95 -15.55 20.61
N TYR A 96 -21.23 -15.90 20.41
CA TYR A 96 -21.69 -16.52 19.15
C TYR A 96 -22.16 -15.53 18.09
N ASN A 97 -22.20 -14.23 18.39
CA ASN A 97 -22.45 -13.16 17.41
C ASN A 97 -21.22 -12.26 17.36
N LEU A 98 -20.40 -12.44 16.33
CA LEU A 98 -19.17 -11.67 16.12
C LEU A 98 -19.28 -10.86 14.84
N MET A 99 -18.53 -9.76 14.73
CA MET A 99 -18.51 -8.92 13.54
C MET A 99 -17.09 -8.53 13.18
N ILE A 100 -16.80 -8.42 11.89
CA ILE A 100 -15.55 -7.83 11.44
C ILE A 100 -15.61 -6.31 11.61
N GLY A 101 -14.91 -5.82 12.63
CA GLY A 101 -14.57 -4.41 12.73
C GLY A 101 -13.60 -4.01 11.63
N TYR A 102 -13.82 -2.85 11.01
CA TYR A 102 -12.89 -2.25 10.06
C TYR A 102 -12.99 -0.72 10.13
N VAL A 103 -12.13 -0.02 9.37
CA VAL A 103 -11.94 1.43 9.47
C VAL A 103 -13.21 2.28 9.24
N SER A 104 -14.28 1.70 8.67
CA SER A 104 -15.59 2.35 8.49
C SER A 104 -16.54 2.18 9.69
N THR A 105 -16.47 1.06 10.42
CA THR A 105 -17.41 0.78 11.51
C THR A 105 -16.98 1.37 12.86
N HIS A 106 -15.67 1.32 13.16
CA HIS A 106 -15.14 1.72 14.49
C HIS A 106 -14.33 3.03 14.47
N GLY A 107 -13.81 3.46 13.31
CA GLY A 107 -13.20 4.78 13.13
C GLY A 107 -14.17 5.74 12.44
N THR A 108 -14.23 5.63 11.10
CA THR A 108 -15.42 5.77 10.25
C THR A 108 -16.62 6.51 10.84
N LEU A 109 -17.74 5.78 10.89
CA LEU A 109 -19.05 6.34 11.16
C LEU A 109 -19.11 7.12 12.49
N PRO A 110 -18.52 6.65 13.61
CA PRO A 110 -18.48 7.42 14.86
C PRO A 110 -17.80 8.79 14.76
N ALA A 111 -16.68 8.88 14.03
CA ALA A 111 -15.94 10.13 13.89
C ALA A 111 -16.65 11.17 13.01
N VAL A 112 -17.56 10.74 12.12
CA VAL A 112 -18.20 11.63 11.12
C VAL A 112 -19.72 11.77 11.29
N ARG A 113 -20.37 10.95 12.14
CA ARG A 113 -21.82 10.94 12.41
C ARG A 113 -22.10 10.43 13.83
N LYS A 114 -23.20 10.91 14.43
CA LYS A 114 -23.73 10.30 15.66
C LYS A 114 -24.30 8.91 15.36
N VAL A 115 -23.53 7.87 15.68
CA VAL A 115 -23.90 6.46 15.57
C VAL A 115 -24.77 6.00 16.75
N PRO A 116 -25.54 4.89 16.59
CA PRO A 116 -26.38 4.33 17.64
C PRO A 116 -25.68 3.20 18.45
N TYR A 117 -24.36 3.29 18.60
CA TYR A 117 -23.49 2.38 19.34
C TYR A 117 -22.22 3.13 19.78
N ASP A 118 -21.56 2.71 20.86
CA ASP A 118 -20.20 3.14 21.22
C ASP A 118 -19.18 2.25 20.48
N PRO A 119 -18.29 2.80 19.63
CA PRO A 119 -17.33 2.00 18.85
C PRO A 119 -16.20 1.35 19.67
N VAL A 120 -16.09 1.66 20.96
CA VAL A 120 -15.11 1.04 21.87
C VAL A 120 -15.81 0.38 23.06
N GLY A 121 -16.84 1.02 23.61
CA GLY A 121 -17.61 0.52 24.75
C GLY A 121 -18.51 -0.68 24.45
N ASP A 122 -19.14 -0.73 23.27
CA ASP A 122 -20.10 -1.80 22.92
C ASP A 122 -19.43 -3.04 22.28
N PHE A 123 -18.10 -3.05 22.09
CA PHE A 123 -17.40 -4.08 21.31
C PHE A 123 -16.15 -4.63 22.00
N THR A 124 -16.14 -5.95 22.26
CA THR A 124 -14.90 -6.66 22.62
C THR A 124 -14.05 -6.90 21.37
N HIS A 125 -12.91 -6.23 21.25
CA HIS A 125 -11.93 -6.51 20.19
C HIS A 125 -11.22 -7.85 20.43
N ILE A 126 -11.30 -8.77 19.45
CA ILE A 126 -10.75 -10.14 19.56
C ILE A 126 -9.45 -10.30 18.75
N ALA A 127 -9.44 -9.91 17.48
CA ALA A 127 -8.29 -10.06 16.58
C ALA A 127 -8.35 -9.07 15.39
N MET A 128 -7.20 -8.80 14.77
CA MET A 128 -7.05 -8.00 13.54
C MET A 128 -6.79 -8.94 12.35
N ILE A 129 -7.38 -8.68 11.18
CA ILE A 129 -7.42 -9.62 10.04
C ILE A 129 -7.15 -9.00 8.64
N GLY A 130 -6.51 -7.82 8.53
CA GLY A 130 -5.88 -7.33 7.28
C GLY A 130 -5.75 -5.79 7.06
N GLY A 131 -4.70 -5.38 6.32
CA GLY A 131 -4.37 -4.01 5.84
C GLY A 131 -3.14 -4.01 4.88
N ALA A 132 -2.83 -2.92 4.11
CA ALA A 132 -1.63 -2.82 3.21
C ALA A 132 -1.36 -1.46 2.49
N PRO A 133 -0.20 -0.74 2.71
CA PRO A 133 0.13 0.52 1.95
C PRO A 133 1.65 1.02 1.81
N ASN A 134 1.95 2.11 1.02
CA ASN A 134 3.17 3.06 0.85
C ASN A 134 4.08 2.93 -0.45
N VAL A 135 4.95 3.85 -0.99
CA VAL A 135 5.56 5.24 -0.69
C VAL A 135 5.90 6.15 -1.95
N LEU A 136 5.54 7.47 -2.04
CA LEU A 136 5.64 8.48 -3.17
C LEU A 136 6.96 8.69 -4.00
N VAL A 137 6.82 8.98 -5.33
CA VAL A 137 7.78 9.73 -6.21
C VAL A 137 7.02 10.61 -7.24
N ALA A 138 7.55 11.77 -7.66
CA ALA A 138 7.04 12.54 -8.80
C ALA A 138 8.16 13.19 -9.65
N GLN A 139 8.06 13.07 -10.98
CA GLN A 139 8.93 13.74 -11.95
C GLN A 139 8.10 14.68 -12.84
N SER A 140 8.52 15.93 -12.98
CA SER A 140 8.09 16.84 -14.05
C SER A 140 9.14 16.86 -15.17
N ALA A 141 8.80 17.42 -16.34
CA ALA A 141 9.46 17.17 -17.62
C ALA A 141 10.93 17.65 -17.76
N GLY A 142 11.85 16.98 -17.06
CA GLY A 142 13.30 16.99 -17.27
C GLY A 142 13.78 15.81 -18.13
N PRO A 143 15.11 15.61 -18.28
CA PRO A 143 15.69 14.58 -19.16
C PRO A 143 15.04 13.19 -18.99
N ALA A 144 14.67 12.59 -20.12
CA ALA A 144 13.61 11.58 -20.26
C ALA A 144 14.06 10.15 -19.91
N SER A 145 14.97 10.01 -18.94
CA SER A 145 15.88 8.88 -18.87
C SER A 145 16.06 8.33 -17.45
N SER A 146 16.69 7.17 -17.35
CA SER A 146 16.99 6.46 -16.10
C SER A 146 18.11 7.12 -15.28
N LEU A 147 18.13 8.44 -15.23
CA LEU A 147 19.10 9.27 -14.51
C LEU A 147 18.58 9.62 -13.11
N PRO A 148 19.46 9.72 -12.10
CA PRO A 148 19.07 10.23 -10.79
C PRO A 148 18.80 11.74 -10.87
N TYR A 149 17.80 12.22 -10.12
CA TYR A 149 17.50 13.65 -10.03
C TYR A 149 18.68 14.44 -9.45
N THR A 150 19.00 15.58 -10.10
CA THR A 150 20.21 16.39 -9.88
C THR A 150 19.94 17.81 -9.38
N GLY A 151 18.68 18.14 -9.03
CA GLY A 151 18.28 19.49 -8.60
C GLY A 151 18.12 20.54 -9.70
N GLN A 152 18.64 20.28 -10.91
CA GLN A 152 18.65 21.26 -12.02
C GLN A 152 17.28 21.73 -12.50
N MET A 153 16.22 20.98 -12.20
CA MET A 153 14.83 21.35 -12.51
C MET A 153 14.08 21.59 -11.20
N PRO A 154 13.77 22.85 -10.82
CA PRO A 154 13.12 23.15 -9.55
C PRO A 154 11.80 22.40 -9.35
N GLY A 155 11.69 21.67 -8.25
CA GLY A 155 10.52 20.89 -7.86
C GLY A 155 9.53 21.68 -6.99
N TRP A 156 8.58 20.96 -6.37
CA TRP A 156 7.72 21.53 -5.34
C TRP A 156 8.52 21.82 -4.05
N THR A 157 9.58 21.04 -3.78
CA THR A 157 10.51 21.22 -2.65
C THR A 157 11.20 22.58 -2.71
N HIS A 158 11.85 22.91 -3.84
CA HIS A 158 12.48 24.22 -4.08
C HIS A 158 11.49 25.37 -3.84
N ARG A 159 10.30 25.30 -4.45
CA ARG A 159 9.31 26.38 -4.36
C ARG A 159 8.80 26.63 -2.94
N LEU A 160 8.68 25.58 -2.12
CA LEU A 160 8.38 25.70 -0.68
C LEU A 160 9.55 26.36 0.07
N ARG A 161 10.76 25.81 -0.06
CA ARG A 161 11.97 26.31 0.62
C ARG A 161 12.27 27.76 0.26
N ASP A 162 12.23 28.08 -1.02
CA ASP A 162 12.57 29.41 -1.54
C ASP A 162 11.50 30.46 -1.16
N ALA A 163 10.32 30.01 -0.71
CA ALA A 163 9.29 30.83 -0.05
C ALA A 163 9.41 30.87 1.49
N GLY A 164 10.40 30.19 2.08
CA GLY A 164 10.70 30.19 3.52
C GLY A 164 10.12 29.02 4.32
N VAL A 165 9.44 28.05 3.70
CA VAL A 165 8.89 26.87 4.39
C VAL A 165 9.99 25.85 4.69
N ASP A 166 9.99 25.26 5.91
CA ASP A 166 10.89 24.13 6.19
C ASP A 166 10.39 22.85 5.51
N VAL A 167 11.23 22.24 4.67
CA VAL A 167 10.92 21.03 3.91
C VAL A 167 11.94 19.95 4.26
N THR A 168 11.62 19.14 5.26
CA THR A 168 12.51 18.07 5.74
C THR A 168 12.15 16.74 5.06
N SER A 169 13.13 16.05 4.47
CA SER A 169 12.98 14.66 4.03
C SER A 169 13.61 13.69 5.03
N ILE A 170 12.96 12.56 5.30
CA ILE A 170 13.50 11.47 6.11
C ILE A 170 13.44 10.16 5.32
N GLY A 171 14.60 9.57 5.00
CA GLY A 171 14.67 8.24 4.37
C GLY A 171 14.96 8.21 2.86
N LYS A 172 14.20 7.38 2.12
CA LYS A 172 14.42 7.08 0.70
C LYS A 172 14.16 8.29 -0.20
N LEU A 173 15.18 8.73 -0.95
CA LEU A 173 15.04 9.76 -1.98
C LEU A 173 15.29 9.23 -3.40
N HIS A 174 16.27 8.34 -3.57
CA HIS A 174 16.74 7.89 -4.89
C HIS A 174 17.20 9.03 -5.83
N PHE A 175 17.46 10.21 -5.25
CA PHE A 175 18.16 11.34 -5.90
C PHE A 175 19.66 11.06 -5.99
N ARG A 176 20.41 11.90 -6.73
CA ARG A 176 21.82 11.63 -7.03
C ARG A 176 22.72 11.61 -5.80
N ASN A 177 22.72 12.67 -5.00
CA ASN A 177 23.53 12.80 -3.79
C ASN A 177 22.99 13.93 -2.89
N GLU A 178 23.64 14.14 -1.75
CA GLU A 178 23.32 15.15 -0.74
C GLU A 178 23.83 16.56 -1.05
N THR A 179 24.75 16.70 -2.02
CA THR A 179 25.38 17.97 -2.43
C THR A 179 24.64 18.71 -3.54
N ASP A 180 23.74 18.02 -4.24
CA ASP A 180 22.86 18.60 -5.25
C ASP A 180 21.74 19.41 -4.58
N ASP A 181 21.23 20.44 -5.26
CA ASP A 181 20.07 21.18 -4.76
C ASP A 181 18.79 20.34 -4.89
N THR A 182 18.49 19.52 -3.89
CA THR A 182 17.27 18.70 -3.83
C THR A 182 16.00 19.51 -3.53
N GLY A 183 16.12 20.80 -3.20
CA GLY A 183 15.04 21.67 -2.75
C GLY A 183 14.60 21.44 -1.30
N PHE A 184 15.04 20.36 -0.65
CA PHE A 184 14.81 20.15 0.79
C PHE A 184 15.68 21.12 1.60
N THR A 185 15.18 21.58 2.76
CA THR A 185 16.01 22.30 3.75
C THR A 185 16.90 21.36 4.52
N ARG A 186 16.40 20.15 4.83
CA ARG A 186 17.07 19.14 5.66
C ARG A 186 16.84 17.74 5.10
N GLN A 187 17.88 16.91 5.10
CA GLN A 187 17.82 15.51 4.69
C GLN A 187 18.32 14.63 5.84
N ILE A 188 17.43 13.85 6.45
CA ILE A 188 17.70 12.99 7.60
C ILE A 188 17.67 11.52 7.14
N LEU A 189 18.69 10.73 7.50
CA LEU A 189 18.84 9.35 7.03
C LEU A 189 18.68 9.17 5.49
N PRO A 190 19.24 10.03 4.62
CA PRO A 190 18.97 9.96 3.18
C PRO A 190 19.50 8.69 2.53
N MET A 191 18.70 8.07 1.65
CA MET A 191 19.15 7.06 0.69
C MET A 191 19.13 7.65 -0.73
N HIS A 192 20.32 7.98 -1.22
CA HIS A 192 20.62 8.37 -2.60
C HIS A 192 20.99 7.15 -3.47
N VAL A 193 21.06 7.31 -4.79
CA VAL A 193 21.51 6.24 -5.68
C VAL A 193 22.96 5.83 -5.44
N VAL A 194 23.29 4.57 -5.75
CA VAL A 194 24.66 4.05 -5.66
C VAL A 194 25.65 4.95 -6.42
N ASN A 195 26.63 5.47 -5.68
CA ASN A 195 27.76 6.30 -6.13
C ASN A 195 27.36 7.56 -6.94
N GLY A 196 26.14 8.09 -6.79
CA GLY A 196 25.68 9.22 -7.60
C GLY A 196 25.49 8.91 -9.09
N VAL A 197 25.38 7.63 -9.45
CA VAL A 197 25.20 7.17 -10.84
C VAL A 197 23.97 6.27 -10.97
N GLY A 198 23.72 5.39 -10.00
CA GLY A 198 22.61 4.45 -10.06
C GLY A 198 22.85 3.30 -11.05
N ASP A 199 21.76 2.77 -11.61
CA ASP A 199 21.75 1.54 -12.40
C ASP A 199 22.11 1.77 -13.88
N LEU A 200 23.41 1.88 -14.18
CA LEU A 200 23.90 2.00 -15.56
C LEU A 200 23.41 0.89 -16.50
N LEU A 201 23.29 -0.35 -16.00
CA LEU A 201 22.80 -1.47 -16.80
C LEU A 201 21.33 -1.27 -17.22
N GLY A 202 20.58 -0.42 -16.51
CA GLY A 202 19.21 -0.03 -16.84
C GLY A 202 19.08 0.95 -18.01
N ALA A 203 20.18 1.61 -18.42
CA ALA A 203 20.21 2.45 -19.61
C ALA A 203 20.43 1.65 -20.91
N VAL A 204 20.87 0.39 -20.81
CA VAL A 204 21.30 -0.43 -21.95
C VAL A 204 20.09 -1.05 -22.66
N ARG A 205 19.70 -0.51 -23.83
CA ARG A 205 18.51 -0.96 -24.57
C ARG A 205 18.75 -1.93 -25.74
N ASP A 206 19.75 -1.70 -26.60
CA ASP A 206 19.87 -2.41 -27.88
C ASP A 206 21.20 -3.19 -28.04
N PRO A 207 21.18 -4.54 -27.97
CA PRO A 207 20.10 -5.37 -27.42
C PRO A 207 19.98 -5.22 -25.90
N LEU A 208 18.86 -5.63 -25.31
CA LEU A 208 18.69 -5.65 -23.85
C LEU A 208 19.68 -6.65 -23.20
N PRO A 209 20.31 -6.30 -22.06
CA PRO A 209 21.12 -7.23 -21.29
C PRO A 209 20.24 -8.19 -20.48
N VAL A 210 20.72 -9.40 -20.21
CA VAL A 210 20.10 -10.30 -19.23
C VAL A 210 20.57 -9.89 -17.83
N ARG A 211 19.64 -9.57 -16.92
CA ARG A 211 19.95 -9.08 -15.57
C ARG A 211 19.95 -10.21 -14.56
N HIS A 212 21.05 -10.95 -14.46
CA HIS A 212 21.16 -12.15 -13.61
C HIS A 212 20.87 -11.92 -12.10
N LYS A 213 20.95 -10.67 -11.60
CA LYS A 213 20.51 -10.26 -10.26
C LYS A 213 19.02 -10.53 -9.98
N THR A 214 18.18 -10.75 -10.98
CA THR A 214 16.76 -11.13 -10.79
C THR A 214 16.56 -12.38 -9.94
N ARG A 215 17.55 -13.27 -9.90
CA ARG A 215 17.63 -14.43 -9.01
C ARG A 215 17.55 -14.07 -7.53
N ALA A 216 18.14 -12.95 -7.10
CA ALA A 216 18.16 -12.55 -5.69
C ALA A 216 16.74 -12.36 -5.13
N LEU A 217 15.78 -11.94 -5.96
CA LEU A 217 14.37 -11.85 -5.57
C LEU A 217 13.78 -13.21 -5.15
N ALA A 218 14.23 -14.31 -5.74
CA ALA A 218 13.79 -15.66 -5.38
C ALA A 218 14.53 -16.22 -4.14
N GLU A 219 15.75 -15.75 -3.89
CA GLU A 219 16.62 -16.20 -2.79
C GLU A 219 16.37 -15.41 -1.50
N GLU A 220 15.94 -14.14 -1.61
CA GLU A 220 15.69 -13.23 -0.50
C GLU A 220 14.16 -13.09 -0.22
N ILE A 221 13.50 -14.24 -0.01
CA ILE A 221 12.08 -14.35 0.40
C ILE A 221 11.97 -15.04 1.76
N GLY A 222 11.17 -14.48 2.67
CA GLY A 222 10.74 -15.20 3.87
C GLY A 222 10.29 -14.32 5.02
N ILE A 223 10.51 -14.84 6.23
CA ILE A 223 10.22 -14.17 7.50
C ILE A 223 11.56 -13.87 8.20
N GLY A 224 11.72 -12.65 8.70
CA GLY A 224 12.94 -12.18 9.35
C GLY A 224 13.15 -10.68 9.20
N GLU A 225 14.36 -10.21 9.48
CA GLU A 225 14.72 -8.78 9.47
C GLU A 225 15.75 -8.46 8.37
N SER A 226 15.34 -7.65 7.39
CA SER A 226 16.19 -7.17 6.30
C SER A 226 16.95 -5.88 6.67
N SER A 227 17.86 -5.44 5.80
CA SER A 227 18.48 -4.11 5.94
C SER A 227 17.47 -2.97 5.77
N TYR A 228 16.43 -3.17 4.94
CA TYR A 228 15.38 -2.18 4.71
C TYR A 228 14.41 -2.09 5.89
N THR A 229 13.96 -3.19 6.46
CA THR A 229 13.04 -3.15 7.63
C THR A 229 13.71 -2.51 8.86
N ARG A 230 15.01 -2.74 9.08
CA ARG A 230 15.78 -2.01 10.12
C ARG A 230 15.90 -0.51 9.84
N TYR A 231 16.07 -0.13 8.58
CA TYR A 231 16.18 1.27 8.14
C TYR A 231 14.82 2.00 8.22
N ASP A 232 13.74 1.34 7.83
CA ASP A 232 12.37 1.81 7.93
C ASP A 232 11.92 2.02 9.40
N ARG A 233 12.33 1.13 10.32
CA ARG A 233 12.15 1.36 11.77
C ARG A 233 12.85 2.65 12.23
N ALA A 234 14.05 2.95 11.72
CA ALA A 234 14.76 4.18 12.03
C ALA A 234 14.10 5.42 11.39
N ILE A 235 13.56 5.32 10.16
CA ILE A 235 12.78 6.38 9.51
C ILE A 235 11.53 6.71 10.32
N ALA A 236 10.79 5.72 10.80
CA ALA A 236 9.62 5.96 11.65
C ALA A 236 9.99 6.57 13.01
N GLN A 237 11.08 6.13 13.63
CA GLN A 237 11.56 6.73 14.87
C GLN A 237 11.93 8.21 14.65
N ALA A 238 12.75 8.50 13.64
CA ALA A 238 13.15 9.87 13.29
C ALA A 238 11.93 10.75 12.93
N SER A 239 10.97 10.24 12.16
CA SER A 239 9.75 10.97 11.79
C SER A 239 8.87 11.28 13.00
N THR A 240 8.61 10.29 13.86
CA THR A 240 7.77 10.50 15.06
C THR A 240 8.46 11.30 16.16
N GLN A 241 9.79 11.37 16.17
CA GLN A 241 10.54 12.32 16.99
C GLN A 241 10.43 13.74 16.41
N TRP A 242 10.78 13.91 15.12
CA TRP A 242 10.81 15.20 14.44
C TRP A 242 9.45 15.92 14.51
N ILE A 243 8.33 15.21 14.32
CA ILE A 243 6.97 15.77 14.42
C ILE A 243 6.69 16.37 15.79
N ARG A 244 7.16 15.73 16.88
CA ARG A 244 6.98 16.22 18.25
C ARG A 244 7.89 17.39 18.58
N GLU A 245 9.09 17.43 17.98
CA GLU A 245 10.07 18.51 18.16
C GLU A 245 9.66 19.80 17.43
N HIS A 246 9.08 19.69 16.24
CA HIS A 246 8.66 20.82 15.38
C HIS A 246 7.16 21.11 15.52
N ALA A 247 6.51 20.61 16.59
CA ALA A 247 5.07 20.73 16.82
C ALA A 247 4.58 22.16 17.13
N GLN A 248 5.49 23.12 17.31
CA GLN A 248 5.21 24.52 17.67
C GLN A 248 5.89 25.52 16.71
N ASP A 249 6.39 25.04 15.56
CA ASP A 249 7.04 25.85 14.53
C ASP A 249 5.99 26.42 13.56
N ASP A 250 6.25 27.58 12.95
CA ASP A 250 5.36 28.31 12.02
C ASP A 250 5.24 27.64 10.62
N GLY A 251 4.86 26.36 10.59
CA GLY A 251 4.50 25.60 9.39
C GLY A 251 5.68 24.91 8.69
N TRP A 252 5.45 23.66 8.27
CA TRP A 252 6.48 22.80 7.66
C TRP A 252 5.89 21.73 6.75
N VAL A 253 6.76 21.07 5.98
CA VAL A 253 6.43 19.87 5.19
C VAL A 253 7.43 18.75 5.48
N LEU A 254 6.91 17.63 5.98
CA LEU A 254 7.70 16.43 6.27
C LEU A 254 7.51 15.37 5.17
N PHE A 255 8.59 15.00 4.48
CA PHE A 255 8.61 13.87 3.56
C PHE A 255 9.22 12.62 4.20
N ALA A 256 8.41 11.88 4.95
CA ALA A 256 8.79 10.59 5.54
C ALA A 256 8.68 9.46 4.51
N SER A 257 9.81 8.93 4.06
CA SER A 257 9.92 8.09 2.88
C SER A 257 10.60 6.75 3.19
N PHE A 258 9.82 5.68 3.13
CA PHE A 258 10.21 4.32 3.50
C PHE A 258 10.66 3.49 2.28
N VAL A 259 11.10 2.25 2.51
CA VAL A 259 11.56 1.33 1.45
C VAL A 259 10.61 0.14 1.27
N ALA A 260 10.10 -0.45 2.36
CA ALA A 260 9.09 -1.50 2.29
C ALA A 260 7.80 -0.99 1.58
N PRO A 261 7.11 -1.83 0.78
CA PRO A 261 7.30 -3.29 0.63
C PRO A 261 8.29 -3.72 -0.48
N HIS A 262 9.19 -2.85 -0.94
CA HIS A 262 10.21 -3.19 -1.95
C HIS A 262 11.11 -4.37 -1.50
N PHE A 263 11.48 -5.25 -2.44
CA PHE A 263 12.35 -6.40 -2.15
C PHE A 263 13.72 -6.00 -1.58
N PRO A 264 14.39 -6.81 -0.74
CA PRO A 264 14.14 -8.22 -0.43
C PRO A 264 12.80 -8.46 0.28
N LEU A 265 12.10 -9.52 -0.10
CA LEU A 265 10.77 -9.87 0.40
C LEU A 265 10.90 -10.63 1.73
N ILE A 266 11.51 -9.99 2.72
CA ILE A 266 11.79 -10.54 4.05
C ILE A 266 11.05 -9.68 5.08
N ALA A 267 9.93 -10.20 5.58
CA ALA A 267 9.02 -9.49 6.48
C ALA A 267 9.26 -9.86 7.96
N PRO A 268 9.23 -8.91 8.91
CA PRO A 268 9.42 -9.23 10.32
C PRO A 268 8.32 -10.14 10.86
N GLU A 269 8.68 -11.03 11.78
CA GLU A 269 7.82 -12.13 12.23
C GLU A 269 6.51 -11.64 12.86
N GLU A 270 6.53 -10.52 13.58
CA GLU A 270 5.34 -9.94 14.21
C GLU A 270 4.30 -9.41 13.20
N PHE A 271 4.69 -9.20 11.94
CA PHE A 271 3.79 -8.80 10.84
C PHE A 271 3.52 -9.92 9.84
N ALA A 272 4.46 -10.84 9.63
CA ALA A 272 4.32 -11.95 8.69
C ALA A 272 3.53 -13.14 9.25
N SER A 273 3.63 -13.41 10.56
CA SER A 273 3.03 -14.59 11.22
C SER A 273 1.49 -14.63 11.19
N GLY A 274 0.83 -13.48 10.98
CA GLY A 274 -0.63 -13.42 10.77
C GLY A 274 -1.10 -13.98 9.43
N TYR A 275 -0.20 -14.14 8.45
CA TYR A 275 -0.50 -14.67 7.12
C TYR A 275 -0.20 -16.17 7.04
N ARG A 276 -1.07 -16.93 6.36
CA ARG A 276 -0.93 -18.38 6.22
C ARG A 276 -0.74 -18.75 4.75
N LEU A 277 0.34 -19.47 4.44
CA LEU A 277 0.75 -19.77 3.06
C LEU A 277 -0.33 -20.46 2.20
N ALA A 278 -1.21 -21.25 2.84
CA ALA A 278 -2.31 -21.95 2.18
C ALA A 278 -3.47 -21.04 1.71
N ASP A 279 -3.63 -19.86 2.31
CA ASP A 279 -4.68 -18.89 1.94
C ASP A 279 -4.23 -17.97 0.80
N ILE A 280 -2.92 -17.94 0.50
CA ILE A 280 -2.35 -17.11 -0.55
C ILE A 280 -2.70 -17.72 -1.92
N PRO A 281 -3.43 -17.01 -2.79
CA PRO A 281 -3.71 -17.48 -4.14
C PRO A 281 -2.44 -17.48 -4.99
N LEU A 282 -2.47 -18.17 -6.13
CA LEU A 282 -1.47 -17.92 -7.16
C LEU A 282 -1.70 -16.54 -7.79
N PRO A 283 -0.64 -15.81 -8.18
CA PRO A 283 -0.79 -14.58 -8.95
C PRO A 283 -1.63 -14.79 -10.21
N LYS A 284 -2.39 -13.77 -10.64
CA LYS A 284 -3.20 -13.86 -11.85
C LYS A 284 -2.32 -14.12 -13.08
N LEU A 285 -2.77 -15.02 -13.96
CA LEU A 285 -2.09 -15.35 -15.22
C LEU A 285 -0.64 -15.86 -15.01
N ALA A 286 -0.35 -16.48 -13.86
CA ALA A 286 0.97 -17.03 -13.53
C ALA A 286 1.40 -18.18 -14.45
N ARG A 287 0.47 -18.92 -15.08
CA ARG A 287 0.81 -19.99 -16.03
C ARG A 287 0.91 -19.46 -17.46
N ALA A 288 1.81 -20.06 -18.26
CA ALA A 288 2.13 -19.56 -19.60
C ALA A 288 0.96 -19.60 -20.59
N ALA A 289 0.10 -20.62 -20.49
CA ALA A 289 -1.08 -20.78 -21.34
C ALA A 289 -2.18 -19.72 -21.10
N ASP A 290 -2.14 -19.02 -19.96
CA ASP A 290 -3.16 -18.03 -19.57
C ASP A 290 -2.86 -16.63 -20.12
N ARG A 291 -1.74 -16.44 -20.82
CA ARG A 291 -1.19 -15.11 -21.16
C ARG A 291 -1.29 -14.79 -22.64
N ALA A 292 -1.73 -13.57 -22.94
CA ALA A 292 -1.38 -12.92 -24.19
C ALA A 292 0.13 -12.64 -24.23
N ASP A 293 0.75 -12.85 -25.40
CA ASP A 293 2.17 -12.57 -25.61
C ASP A 293 2.33 -11.26 -26.39
N HIS A 294 2.90 -10.25 -25.74
CA HIS A 294 3.16 -8.93 -26.32
C HIS A 294 4.68 -8.75 -26.45
N PRO A 295 5.23 -8.34 -27.61
CA PRO A 295 6.69 -8.30 -27.84
C PRO A 295 7.49 -7.53 -26.78
N TRP A 296 6.93 -6.43 -26.28
CA TRP A 296 7.54 -5.64 -25.21
C TRP A 296 7.63 -6.42 -23.88
N ILE A 297 6.58 -7.16 -23.52
CA ILE A 297 6.52 -8.00 -22.32
C ILE A 297 7.42 -9.24 -22.48
N ALA A 298 7.50 -9.83 -23.68
CA ALA A 298 8.43 -10.92 -23.97
C ALA A 298 9.89 -10.47 -23.78
N ALA A 299 10.25 -9.30 -24.30
CA ALA A 299 11.57 -8.73 -24.13
C ALA A 299 11.88 -8.36 -22.66
N LEU A 300 10.89 -7.84 -21.91
CA LEU A 300 11.03 -7.59 -20.48
C LEU A 300 11.38 -8.88 -19.70
N ARG A 301 10.76 -10.03 -20.01
CA ARG A 301 11.10 -11.33 -19.39
C ARG A 301 12.52 -11.79 -19.69
N THR A 302 13.00 -11.57 -20.92
CA THR A 302 14.36 -11.93 -21.31
C THR A 302 15.40 -11.07 -20.58
N CYS A 303 15.10 -9.77 -20.38
CA CYS A 303 15.91 -8.88 -19.54
C CYS A 303 15.83 -9.25 -18.05
N PHE A 304 14.62 -9.51 -17.55
CA PHE A 304 14.32 -9.82 -16.15
C PHE A 304 13.72 -11.23 -15.98
N PRO A 305 14.54 -12.30 -16.00
CA PRO A 305 14.08 -13.69 -15.87
C PRO A 305 13.71 -14.06 -14.42
N HIS A 306 13.03 -13.18 -13.68
CA HIS A 306 12.64 -13.40 -12.28
C HIS A 306 11.88 -14.72 -12.10
N ASP A 307 10.74 -14.87 -12.78
CA ASP A 307 9.79 -15.95 -12.55
C ASP A 307 10.33 -17.34 -12.99
N SER A 308 11.41 -17.37 -13.77
CA SER A 308 12.18 -18.58 -14.10
C SER A 308 12.86 -19.23 -12.87
N PHE A 309 12.95 -18.51 -11.75
CA PHE A 309 13.46 -19.02 -10.47
C PHE A 309 12.33 -19.35 -9.47
N PHE A 310 11.06 -19.27 -9.86
CA PHE A 310 9.91 -19.46 -8.97
C PHE A 310 9.12 -20.74 -9.26
N ASP A 311 8.80 -21.49 -8.21
CA ASP A 311 7.70 -22.46 -8.20
C ASP A 311 6.44 -21.88 -7.53
N ASP A 312 5.34 -22.62 -7.60
CA ASP A 312 4.03 -22.20 -7.08
C ASP A 312 3.94 -22.07 -5.55
N GLU A 313 4.91 -22.60 -4.81
CA GLU A 313 5.03 -22.37 -3.37
C GLU A 313 5.84 -21.08 -3.12
N LEU A 314 6.96 -20.88 -3.82
CA LEU A 314 7.77 -19.68 -3.70
C LEU A 314 7.02 -18.41 -4.13
N ARG A 315 6.17 -18.49 -5.18
CA ARG A 315 5.26 -17.37 -5.55
C ARG A 315 4.34 -16.98 -4.40
N ARG A 316 3.82 -17.96 -3.65
CA ARG A 316 2.99 -17.71 -2.46
C ARG A 316 3.79 -17.20 -1.27
N ARG A 317 5.01 -17.69 -1.05
CA ARG A 317 5.91 -17.20 0.00
C ARG A 317 6.30 -15.74 -0.23
N ALA A 318 6.57 -15.35 -1.48
CA ALA A 318 6.82 -13.97 -1.87
C ALA A 318 5.61 -13.06 -1.59
N LEU A 319 4.40 -13.47 -2.03
CA LEU A 319 3.16 -12.74 -1.74
C LEU A 319 2.85 -12.64 -0.23
N LEU A 320 3.12 -13.69 0.54
CA LEU A 320 2.98 -13.70 2.00
C LEU A 320 3.91 -12.66 2.64
N SER A 321 5.17 -12.65 2.26
CA SER A 321 6.16 -11.70 2.77
C SER A 321 5.88 -10.27 2.32
N TYR A 322 5.39 -10.06 1.09
CA TYR A 322 4.91 -8.75 0.65
C TYR A 322 3.73 -8.26 1.52
N GLY A 323 2.78 -9.15 1.85
CA GLY A 323 1.71 -8.87 2.81
C GLY A 323 2.24 -8.50 4.21
N GLY A 324 3.23 -9.23 4.71
CA GLY A 324 3.89 -8.92 5.98
C GLY A 324 4.60 -7.56 5.97
N LEU A 325 5.30 -7.20 4.89
CA LEU A 325 5.91 -5.88 4.71
C LEU A 325 4.87 -4.75 4.62
N CYS A 326 3.74 -5.01 3.97
CA CYS A 326 2.59 -4.11 3.95
C CYS A 326 1.95 -3.91 5.35
N SER A 327 1.86 -4.96 6.18
CA SER A 327 1.41 -4.83 7.59
C SER A 327 2.42 -4.08 8.47
N PHE A 328 3.71 -4.30 8.25
CA PHE A 328 4.80 -3.53 8.87
C PHE A 328 4.68 -2.04 8.54
N MET A 329 4.38 -1.70 7.27
CA MET A 329 4.19 -0.32 6.83
C MET A 329 2.92 0.34 7.38
N ASP A 330 1.82 -0.40 7.52
CA ASP A 330 0.59 0.08 8.19
C ASP A 330 0.87 0.46 9.66
N TRP A 331 1.60 -0.39 10.39
CA TRP A 331 1.98 -0.13 11.79
C TRP A 331 2.85 1.13 11.93
N HIS A 332 3.82 1.31 11.03
CA HIS A 332 4.69 2.49 11.04
C HIS A 332 3.94 3.78 10.68
N PHE A 333 3.02 3.74 9.72
CA PHE A 333 2.15 4.88 9.43
C PHE A 333 1.20 5.22 10.59
N ALA A 334 0.67 4.21 11.28
CA ALA A 334 -0.13 4.42 12.48
C ALA A 334 0.65 5.13 13.61
N GLN A 335 1.97 4.91 13.71
CA GLN A 335 2.80 5.67 14.66
C GLN A 335 2.99 7.14 14.23
N ILE A 336 3.11 7.41 12.92
CA ILE A 336 3.20 8.77 12.38
C ILE A 336 1.90 9.54 12.62
N CYS A 337 0.74 8.95 12.26
CA CYS A 337 -0.57 9.56 12.56
C CYS A 337 -0.74 9.83 14.06
N ARG A 338 -0.39 8.86 14.91
CA ARG A 338 -0.42 9.04 16.37
C ARG A 338 0.48 10.18 16.82
N ALA A 339 1.70 10.32 16.29
CA ALA A 339 2.60 11.42 16.67
C ALA A 339 2.05 12.79 16.25
N ILE A 340 1.35 12.90 15.12
CA ILE A 340 0.64 14.12 14.69
C ILE A 340 -0.50 14.44 15.69
N ASP A 341 -1.33 13.44 16.00
CA ASP A 341 -2.49 13.60 16.89
C ASP A 341 -2.07 13.92 18.35
N GLU A 342 -1.04 13.24 18.87
CA GLU A 342 -0.45 13.50 20.20
C GLU A 342 0.22 14.88 20.30
N SER A 343 0.66 15.45 19.18
CA SER A 343 1.28 16.79 19.12
C SER A 343 0.27 17.92 18.95
N GLY A 344 -1.04 17.63 18.96
CA GLY A 344 -2.11 18.62 18.78
C GLY A 344 -2.42 18.99 17.33
N LEU A 345 -1.58 18.56 16.37
CA LEU A 345 -1.67 18.92 14.95
C LEU A 345 -2.83 18.22 14.19
N ALA A 346 -3.74 17.56 14.92
CA ALA A 346 -4.78 16.70 14.37
C ALA A 346 -5.74 17.41 13.39
N ASP A 347 -6.04 18.68 13.66
CA ASP A 347 -6.92 19.55 12.88
C ASP A 347 -6.14 20.64 12.09
N GLU A 348 -4.82 20.48 11.95
CA GLU A 348 -3.93 21.42 11.24
C GLU A 348 -3.10 20.75 10.14
N ALA A 349 -2.65 19.51 10.35
CA ALA A 349 -1.76 18.81 9.41
C ALA A 349 -2.51 18.19 8.22
N LEU A 350 -2.07 18.54 7.00
CA LEU A 350 -2.38 17.79 5.78
C LEU A 350 -1.53 16.51 5.74
N VAL A 351 -2.17 15.34 5.74
CA VAL A 351 -1.48 14.04 5.59
C VAL A 351 -1.86 13.42 4.25
N ILE A 352 -0.87 13.29 3.38
CA ILE A 352 -0.95 12.60 2.08
C ILE A 352 -0.28 11.24 2.21
N TYR A 353 -0.86 10.23 1.59
CA TYR A 353 -0.34 8.87 1.61
C TYR A 353 -0.42 8.24 0.21
N THR A 354 0.69 7.75 -0.36
CA THR A 354 0.70 7.20 -1.73
C THR A 354 1.90 6.27 -2.01
N SER A 355 2.11 5.82 -3.26
CA SER A 355 3.28 5.05 -3.70
C SER A 355 3.97 5.63 -4.94
N ASP A 356 5.24 5.30 -5.17
CA ASP A 356 6.06 5.67 -6.33
C ASP A 356 5.75 4.80 -7.55
N HIS A 357 5.42 3.55 -7.29
CA HIS A 357 4.86 2.57 -8.20
C HIS A 357 4.16 1.47 -7.37
N GLY A 358 3.45 0.57 -8.04
CA GLY A 358 3.07 -0.73 -7.46
C GLY A 358 4.13 -1.80 -7.74
N ASP A 359 3.77 -3.07 -7.57
CA ASP A 359 4.60 -4.22 -7.94
C ASP A 359 3.73 -5.25 -8.67
N ASN A 360 4.24 -5.85 -9.75
CA ASN A 360 3.55 -6.88 -10.51
C ASN A 360 3.19 -8.10 -9.64
N MET A 361 3.91 -8.37 -8.52
CA MET A 361 3.57 -9.40 -7.53
C MET A 361 3.36 -10.81 -8.13
N GLY A 362 4.11 -11.15 -9.18
CA GLY A 362 3.98 -12.40 -9.94
C GLY A 362 2.84 -12.41 -10.96
N ALA A 363 2.01 -11.36 -11.06
CA ALA A 363 0.96 -11.25 -12.05
C ALA A 363 1.56 -11.32 -13.46
N ARG A 364 0.91 -12.10 -14.34
CA ARG A 364 1.46 -12.48 -15.65
C ARG A 364 2.87 -13.07 -15.58
N ALA A 365 3.30 -13.66 -14.46
CA ALA A 365 4.69 -14.08 -14.22
C ALA A 365 5.71 -12.94 -14.39
N LEU A 366 5.38 -11.74 -13.90
CA LEU A 366 6.25 -10.57 -13.83
C LEU A 366 6.39 -10.16 -12.36
N TRP A 367 7.53 -9.58 -12.00
CA TRP A 367 7.89 -9.23 -10.63
C TRP A 367 8.63 -7.89 -10.61
N GLY A 368 8.53 -7.13 -9.52
CA GLY A 368 9.02 -5.76 -9.52
C GLY A 368 8.08 -4.84 -10.30
N LYS A 369 8.61 -3.78 -10.88
CA LYS A 369 7.85 -2.71 -11.56
C LYS A 369 7.97 -2.78 -13.09
N SER A 370 8.18 -1.63 -13.74
CA SER A 370 8.52 -1.53 -15.17
C SER A 370 7.43 -1.99 -16.14
N THR A 371 6.19 -2.15 -15.71
CA THR A 371 5.02 -2.32 -16.59
C THR A 371 4.02 -1.20 -16.33
N LEU A 372 3.06 -1.04 -17.25
CA LEU A 372 2.00 -0.03 -17.13
C LEU A 372 0.61 -0.65 -16.84
N TYR A 373 0.60 -1.93 -16.46
CA TYR A 373 -0.53 -2.65 -15.88
C TYR A 373 -0.89 -2.09 -14.49
N GLU A 374 -2.13 -2.32 -14.03
CA GLU A 374 -2.66 -1.81 -12.76
C GLU A 374 -1.72 -2.15 -11.59
N GLU A 375 -1.27 -3.40 -11.49
CA GLU A 375 -0.36 -3.87 -10.44
C GLU A 375 0.89 -3.01 -10.24
N ALA A 376 1.46 -2.44 -11.32
CA ALA A 376 2.69 -1.67 -11.27
C ALA A 376 2.50 -0.15 -11.40
N ALA A 377 1.43 0.31 -12.06
CA ALA A 377 1.19 1.72 -12.33
C ALA A 377 0.15 2.36 -11.39
N ARG A 378 -0.74 1.56 -10.77
CA ARG A 378 -1.72 2.07 -9.81
C ARG A 378 -1.17 1.99 -8.40
N VAL A 379 -1.31 3.11 -7.70
CA VAL A 379 -0.79 3.34 -6.34
C VAL A 379 -1.93 3.74 -5.40
N PRO A 380 -1.81 3.51 -4.08
CA PRO A 380 -2.72 4.13 -3.12
C PRO A 380 -2.67 5.66 -3.25
N MET A 381 -3.76 6.34 -2.93
CA MET A 381 -3.78 7.81 -2.74
C MET A 381 -4.81 8.12 -1.66
N LEU A 382 -4.36 8.34 -0.43
CA LEU A 382 -5.22 8.68 0.72
C LEU A 382 -4.88 10.10 1.19
N LEU A 383 -5.91 10.81 1.64
CA LEU A 383 -5.84 12.22 2.02
C LEU A 383 -6.58 12.43 3.34
N ARG A 384 -5.90 13.00 4.34
CA ARG A 384 -6.51 13.60 5.53
C ARG A 384 -6.19 15.09 5.48
N ALA A 385 -7.22 15.93 5.44
CA ALA A 385 -7.08 17.38 5.40
C ALA A 385 -8.01 18.01 6.45
N PRO A 386 -7.55 19.02 7.22
CA PRO A 386 -8.39 19.85 8.07
C PRO A 386 -9.68 20.33 7.41
N GLY A 387 -10.74 20.48 8.20
CA GLY A 387 -12.08 20.89 7.73
C GLY A 387 -12.85 19.84 6.90
N HIS A 388 -12.21 18.76 6.43
CA HIS A 388 -12.85 17.74 5.59
C HIS A 388 -13.50 16.63 6.44
N ALA A 389 -14.57 17.00 7.16
CA ALA A 389 -15.28 16.13 8.11
C ALA A 389 -16.00 14.91 7.49
N THR A 390 -15.98 14.74 6.16
CA THR A 390 -16.67 13.66 5.45
C THR A 390 -15.69 12.77 4.68
N ARG A 391 -15.62 11.48 5.05
CA ARG A 391 -14.88 10.51 4.23
C ARG A 391 -15.60 10.28 2.89
N LYS A 392 -14.97 10.71 1.80
CA LYS A 392 -15.38 10.51 0.40
C LYS A 392 -14.41 9.51 -0.26
N VAL A 393 -14.93 8.67 -1.16
CA VAL A 393 -14.12 8.03 -2.21
C VAL A 393 -14.29 8.88 -3.47
N VAL A 394 -13.19 9.27 -4.10
CA VAL A 394 -13.17 10.16 -5.27
C VAL A 394 -13.03 9.31 -6.53
N GLY A 395 -13.97 9.45 -7.48
CA GLY A 395 -13.94 8.79 -8.78
C GLY A 395 -13.03 9.45 -9.82
N THR A 396 -12.63 10.71 -9.61
CA THR A 396 -11.67 11.43 -10.46
C THR A 396 -10.31 10.74 -10.49
N HIS A 397 -9.72 10.57 -11.68
CA HIS A 397 -8.36 10.04 -11.80
C HIS A 397 -7.31 11.03 -11.26
N VAL A 398 -6.34 10.51 -10.52
CA VAL A 398 -5.25 11.29 -9.90
C VAL A 398 -3.89 10.67 -10.22
N SER A 399 -2.85 11.51 -10.21
CA SER A 399 -1.46 11.14 -10.49
C SER A 399 -0.52 11.74 -9.45
N LEU A 400 0.71 11.24 -9.36
CA LEU A 400 1.69 11.68 -8.36
C LEU A 400 2.13 13.14 -8.56
N VAL A 401 1.97 13.69 -9.77
CA VAL A 401 2.14 15.13 -10.04
C VAL A 401 1.13 16.01 -9.30
N ASP A 402 -0.04 15.48 -8.93
CA ASP A 402 -1.06 16.20 -8.15
C ASP A 402 -0.59 16.46 -6.71
N VAL A 403 0.27 15.60 -6.15
CA VAL A 403 0.81 15.78 -4.79
C VAL A 403 1.63 17.06 -4.68
N GLY A 404 2.50 17.33 -5.67
CA GLY A 404 3.29 18.57 -5.70
C GLY A 404 2.42 19.83 -5.81
N ALA A 405 1.38 19.80 -6.64
CA ALA A 405 0.40 20.88 -6.73
C ALA A 405 -0.41 21.07 -5.43
N THR A 406 -0.75 19.97 -4.75
CA THR A 406 -1.46 19.98 -3.47
C THR A 406 -0.62 20.64 -2.37
N LEU A 407 0.66 20.27 -2.25
CA LEU A 407 1.56 20.82 -1.22
C LEU A 407 1.81 22.32 -1.41
N LEU A 408 1.98 22.77 -2.66
CA LEU A 408 2.12 24.20 -2.96
C LEU A 408 0.83 24.97 -2.60
N ALA A 409 -0.33 24.49 -3.08
CA ALA A 409 -1.62 25.13 -2.80
C ALA A 409 -1.96 25.14 -1.29
N TRP A 410 -1.63 24.08 -0.55
CA TRP A 410 -1.86 24.00 0.89
C TRP A 410 -1.05 25.03 1.67
N MET A 411 0.21 25.23 1.30
CA MET A 411 1.10 26.23 1.92
C MET A 411 0.92 27.64 1.33
N GLY A 412 -0.17 27.89 0.58
CA GLY A 412 -0.49 29.21 0.00
C GLY A 412 0.41 29.65 -1.15
N ILE A 413 1.24 28.76 -1.70
CA ILE A 413 2.18 29.06 -2.79
C ILE A 413 1.52 28.81 -4.13
N GLN A 414 1.46 29.84 -4.97
CA GLN A 414 0.94 29.72 -6.33
C GLN A 414 1.85 28.81 -7.18
N ALA A 415 1.32 27.67 -7.61
CA ALA A 415 1.99 26.82 -8.58
C ALA A 415 2.09 27.51 -9.96
N PRO A 416 3.19 27.33 -10.71
CA PRO A 416 3.27 27.76 -12.10
C PRO A 416 2.17 27.13 -12.96
N VAL A 417 1.59 27.93 -13.86
CA VAL A 417 0.44 27.56 -14.71
C VAL A 417 0.74 26.51 -15.78
N ASP A 418 2.00 26.13 -15.94
CA ASP A 418 2.50 25.07 -16.84
C ASP A 418 2.71 23.72 -16.13
N LEU A 419 2.55 23.63 -14.80
CA LEU A 419 2.59 22.33 -14.10
C LEU A 419 1.28 21.55 -14.32
N PRO A 420 1.33 20.24 -14.67
CA PRO A 420 0.14 19.46 -15.02
C PRO A 420 -0.67 18.94 -13.81
N GLY A 421 -0.18 19.14 -12.59
CA GLY A 421 -0.83 18.68 -11.36
C GLY A 421 -1.95 19.62 -10.91
N ARG A 422 -3.00 19.06 -10.30
CA ARG A 422 -4.09 19.80 -9.63
C ARG A 422 -4.14 19.42 -8.16
N SER A 423 -4.62 20.33 -7.29
CA SER A 423 -4.70 20.05 -5.85
C SER A 423 -5.66 18.90 -5.56
N LEU A 424 -5.19 17.86 -4.86
CA LEU A 424 -5.99 16.72 -4.42
C LEU A 424 -7.14 17.14 -3.49
N VAL A 425 -6.96 18.24 -2.75
CA VAL A 425 -8.01 18.84 -1.91
C VAL A 425 -9.15 19.39 -2.77
N GLU A 426 -8.83 20.15 -3.82
CA GLU A 426 -9.82 20.68 -4.78
C GLU A 426 -10.51 19.55 -5.55
N LEU A 427 -9.73 18.55 -6.03
CA LEU A 427 -10.25 17.38 -6.73
C LEU A 427 -11.18 16.54 -5.84
N ALA A 428 -10.92 16.47 -4.53
CA ALA A 428 -11.78 15.79 -3.58
C ALA A 428 -13.10 16.55 -3.34
N GLN A 429 -13.08 17.89 -3.33
CA GLN A 429 -14.28 18.72 -3.19
C GLN A 429 -15.14 18.78 -4.46
N ALA A 430 -14.52 18.68 -5.64
CA ALA A 430 -15.20 18.71 -6.93
C ALA A 430 -16.17 17.52 -7.15
N PRO A 431 -17.13 17.65 -8.10
CA PRO A 431 -17.76 16.49 -8.73
C PRO A 431 -16.71 15.58 -9.37
N ASP A 432 -16.99 14.28 -9.40
CA ASP A 432 -16.02 13.31 -9.92
C ASP A 432 -15.90 13.40 -11.45
N ASP A 433 -14.66 13.51 -11.95
CA ASP A 433 -14.31 13.67 -13.35
C ASP A 433 -13.53 12.44 -13.85
N PRO A 434 -14.21 11.39 -14.37
CA PRO A 434 -13.55 10.25 -14.99
C PRO A 434 -12.94 10.61 -16.36
N ALA A 435 -13.39 11.69 -17.01
CA ALA A 435 -12.87 12.12 -18.31
C ALA A 435 -11.48 12.75 -18.21
N ARG A 436 -11.02 13.11 -17.00
CA ARG A 436 -9.64 13.54 -16.74
C ARG A 436 -8.65 12.43 -17.18
N PRO A 437 -7.68 12.75 -18.05
CA PRO A 437 -6.57 11.86 -18.35
C PRO A 437 -5.57 11.81 -17.18
N VAL A 438 -5.10 10.60 -16.86
CA VAL A 438 -3.87 10.36 -16.12
C VAL A 438 -2.85 9.72 -17.06
N PHE A 439 -1.63 10.25 -17.02
CA PHE A 439 -0.52 9.90 -17.91
C PHE A 439 0.63 9.28 -17.12
N SER A 440 1.36 8.36 -17.76
CA SER A 440 2.62 7.79 -17.27
C SER A 440 3.50 7.36 -18.46
N GLU A 441 4.82 7.39 -18.28
CA GLU A 441 5.80 6.95 -19.28
C GLU A 441 6.89 6.06 -18.65
N TYR A 442 7.50 5.19 -19.46
CA TYR A 442 8.56 4.30 -19.02
C TYR A 442 9.66 4.14 -20.08
N HIS A 443 10.89 4.45 -19.65
CA HIS A 443 12.10 4.51 -20.48
C HIS A 443 13.32 3.77 -19.89
N ALA A 444 13.18 3.17 -18.71
CA ALA A 444 14.30 2.61 -17.94
C ALA A 444 14.51 1.10 -18.21
N ALA A 445 15.17 0.42 -17.27
CA ALA A 445 15.65 -0.96 -17.41
C ALA A 445 14.59 -1.92 -17.99
N GLY A 446 14.94 -2.60 -19.09
CA GLY A 446 14.03 -3.54 -19.77
C GLY A 446 13.10 -2.94 -20.80
N ALA A 447 13.03 -1.61 -20.94
CA ALA A 447 12.36 -0.99 -22.07
C ALA A 447 13.16 -1.20 -23.36
N VAL A 448 12.65 -2.02 -24.29
CA VAL A 448 13.15 -2.05 -25.68
C VAL A 448 12.92 -0.74 -26.41
N THR A 449 11.82 -0.07 -26.07
CA THR A 449 11.30 1.15 -26.69
C THR A 449 10.42 1.87 -25.67
N GLY A 450 10.19 3.17 -25.87
CA GLY A 450 9.36 3.98 -24.99
C GLY A 450 7.94 3.43 -24.86
N ALA A 451 7.49 3.25 -23.62
CA ALA A 451 6.15 2.81 -23.29
C ALA A 451 5.40 3.94 -22.56
N TYR A 452 4.13 4.13 -22.91
CA TYR A 452 3.30 5.23 -22.43
C TYR A 452 1.93 4.70 -22.04
N MET A 453 1.31 5.29 -21.03
CA MET A 453 -0.02 4.90 -20.57
C MET A 453 -0.92 6.11 -20.42
N LEU A 454 -2.16 5.97 -20.89
CA LEU A 454 -3.21 6.94 -20.72
C LEU A 454 -4.44 6.26 -20.10
N ARG A 455 -4.76 6.65 -18.87
CA ARG A 455 -5.98 6.27 -18.14
C ARG A 455 -7.01 7.38 -18.29
N GLN A 456 -8.14 7.11 -18.97
CA GLN A 456 -9.20 8.10 -19.22
C GLN A 456 -10.57 7.41 -19.31
N ASP A 457 -11.62 8.01 -18.77
CA ASP A 457 -12.98 7.44 -18.65
C ASP A 457 -12.96 6.02 -18.02
N ARG A 458 -13.41 4.98 -18.73
CA ARG A 458 -13.29 3.57 -18.31
C ARG A 458 -12.04 2.87 -18.84
N TRP A 459 -11.30 3.52 -19.73
CA TRP A 459 -10.26 2.90 -20.55
C TRP A 459 -8.85 3.11 -19.99
N LYS A 460 -7.97 2.16 -20.28
CA LYS A 460 -6.53 2.37 -20.22
C LYS A 460 -5.88 1.91 -21.52
N LEU A 461 -5.24 2.85 -22.20
CA LEU A 461 -4.36 2.61 -23.33
C LEU A 461 -2.94 2.39 -22.80
N ILE A 462 -2.25 1.37 -23.29
CA ILE A 462 -0.78 1.29 -23.23
C ILE A 462 -0.26 1.40 -24.66
N TYR A 463 0.46 2.48 -24.95
CA TYR A 463 1.08 2.76 -26.24
C TYR A 463 2.58 2.47 -26.18
N TYR A 464 3.14 1.92 -27.25
CA TYR A 464 4.55 1.55 -27.36
C TYR A 464 5.12 2.07 -28.68
N VAL A 465 6.24 2.80 -28.63
CA VAL A 465 6.89 3.33 -29.84
C VAL A 465 7.37 2.19 -30.73
N ASP A 466 6.98 2.22 -32.00
CA ASP A 466 7.24 1.18 -33.02
C ASP A 466 6.65 -0.22 -32.72
N MET A 467 5.63 -0.33 -31.84
CA MET A 467 4.93 -1.59 -31.55
C MET A 467 3.40 -1.40 -31.49
N ALA A 468 2.66 -2.51 -31.49
CA ALA A 468 1.20 -2.46 -31.33
C ALA A 468 0.83 -1.93 -29.93
N PRO A 469 -0.21 -1.08 -29.78
CA PRO A 469 -0.74 -0.71 -28.48
C PRO A 469 -1.55 -1.85 -27.87
N GLN A 470 -1.87 -1.71 -26.57
CA GLN A 470 -2.84 -2.54 -25.85
C GLN A 470 -3.97 -1.66 -25.29
N LEU A 471 -5.18 -2.19 -25.20
CA LEU A 471 -6.36 -1.47 -24.69
C LEU A 471 -7.12 -2.32 -23.67
N PHE A 472 -7.45 -1.73 -22.52
CA PHE A 472 -8.22 -2.38 -21.46
C PHE A 472 -9.42 -1.53 -21.05
N ASP A 473 -10.56 -2.18 -20.79
CA ASP A 473 -11.76 -1.60 -20.18
C ASP A 473 -11.74 -1.93 -18.69
N LEU A 474 -11.25 -1.02 -17.84
CA LEU A 474 -11.06 -1.29 -16.41
C LEU A 474 -12.37 -1.31 -15.61
N VAL A 475 -13.53 -1.10 -16.25
CA VAL A 475 -14.85 -1.31 -15.65
C VAL A 475 -15.37 -2.73 -15.92
N ALA A 476 -15.04 -3.33 -17.07
CA ALA A 476 -15.43 -4.69 -17.42
C ALA A 476 -14.36 -5.75 -17.08
N ASP A 477 -13.08 -5.36 -17.18
CA ASP A 477 -11.89 -6.17 -16.89
C ASP A 477 -10.88 -5.34 -16.08
N PRO A 478 -11.20 -5.05 -14.79
CA PRO A 478 -10.29 -4.35 -13.87
C PRO A 478 -8.98 -5.12 -13.60
N GLU A 479 -8.90 -6.37 -14.07
CA GLU A 479 -7.73 -7.24 -13.92
C GLU A 479 -6.82 -7.24 -15.16
N GLU A 480 -7.20 -6.55 -16.24
CA GLU A 480 -6.47 -6.48 -17.53
C GLU A 480 -6.07 -7.87 -18.05
N ARG A 481 -7.05 -8.76 -18.13
CA ARG A 481 -6.89 -10.13 -18.65
C ARG A 481 -7.04 -10.20 -20.16
N THR A 482 -7.75 -9.24 -20.75
CA THR A 482 -8.19 -9.24 -22.14
C THR A 482 -7.75 -7.95 -22.82
N ASP A 483 -6.77 -8.06 -23.73
CA ASP A 483 -6.44 -6.96 -24.64
C ASP A 483 -7.57 -6.79 -25.66
N LEU A 484 -8.03 -5.56 -25.84
CA LEU A 484 -9.19 -5.21 -26.66
C LEU A 484 -8.83 -4.64 -28.04
N VAL A 485 -7.53 -4.52 -28.36
CA VAL A 485 -7.02 -4.17 -29.70
C VAL A 485 -7.21 -5.31 -30.72
N PRO A 486 -6.93 -6.59 -30.41
CA PRO A 486 -7.17 -7.70 -31.33
C PRO A 486 -8.62 -7.77 -31.83
N GLY A 487 -8.80 -7.93 -33.14
CA GLY A 487 -10.13 -7.96 -33.78
C GLY A 487 -10.76 -6.59 -34.04
N GLY A 488 -10.09 -5.47 -33.71
CA GLY A 488 -10.36 -4.14 -34.26
C GLY A 488 -11.66 -3.45 -33.85
N ARG A 489 -12.54 -4.09 -33.05
CA ARG A 489 -13.85 -3.54 -32.64
C ARG A 489 -13.76 -2.20 -31.92
N HIS A 490 -12.65 -1.94 -31.24
CA HIS A 490 -12.41 -0.73 -30.45
C HIS A 490 -11.40 0.23 -31.10
N ALA A 491 -11.10 0.09 -32.41
CA ALA A 491 -10.09 0.91 -33.09
C ALA A 491 -10.28 2.42 -32.85
N HIS A 492 -11.52 2.93 -32.97
CA HIS A 492 -11.85 4.33 -32.68
C HIS A 492 -11.47 4.76 -31.25
N VAL A 493 -11.63 3.89 -30.24
CA VAL A 493 -11.21 4.17 -28.85
C VAL A 493 -9.69 4.23 -28.74
N VAL A 494 -8.97 3.38 -29.48
CA VAL A 494 -7.49 3.42 -29.55
C VAL A 494 -7.04 4.74 -30.19
N ASP A 495 -7.67 5.14 -31.29
CA ASP A 495 -7.36 6.38 -32.01
C ASP A 495 -7.65 7.63 -31.16
N ASP A 496 -8.80 7.71 -30.49
CA ASP A 496 -9.19 8.81 -29.59
C ASP A 496 -8.25 8.93 -28.38
N LEU A 497 -7.79 7.79 -27.83
CA LEU A 497 -6.83 7.77 -26.72
C LEU A 497 -5.40 8.09 -27.18
N ILE A 498 -4.98 7.67 -28.38
CA ILE A 498 -3.71 8.09 -28.98
C ILE A 498 -3.73 9.60 -29.29
N ALA A 499 -4.82 10.13 -29.81
CA ALA A 499 -5.00 11.57 -30.01
C ALA A 499 -5.00 12.35 -28.68
N SER A 500 -5.48 11.73 -27.59
CA SER A 500 -5.44 12.31 -26.25
C SER A 500 -4.05 12.26 -25.61
N LEU A 501 -3.31 11.16 -25.81
CA LEU A 501 -1.90 11.02 -25.44
C LEU A 501 -1.02 12.06 -26.18
N ARG A 502 -1.26 12.26 -27.48
CA ARG A 502 -0.53 13.23 -28.32
C ARG A 502 -0.86 14.70 -28.03
N ARG A 503 -1.80 14.99 -27.12
CA ARG A 503 -1.98 16.33 -26.53
C ARG A 503 -1.11 16.57 -25.29
N ILE A 504 -0.45 15.53 -24.77
CA ILE A 504 0.41 15.58 -23.58
C ILE A 504 1.89 15.46 -23.97
N VAL A 505 2.23 14.55 -24.88
CA VAL A 505 3.61 14.25 -25.29
C VAL A 505 3.67 13.83 -26.78
N ASP A 506 4.81 14.01 -27.44
CA ASP A 506 5.17 13.30 -28.68
C ASP A 506 5.95 12.04 -28.28
N PRO A 507 5.33 10.83 -28.31
CA PRO A 507 5.96 9.61 -27.82
C PRO A 507 7.26 9.27 -28.56
N GLU A 508 7.28 9.45 -29.88
CA GLU A 508 8.43 9.13 -30.71
C GLU A 508 9.57 10.14 -30.51
N ALA A 509 9.27 11.42 -30.25
CA ALA A 509 10.29 12.42 -29.88
C ALA A 509 10.86 12.19 -28.47
N GLN A 510 9.99 11.95 -27.49
CA GLN A 510 10.40 11.72 -26.10
C GLN A 510 11.26 10.44 -25.99
N ASP A 511 10.90 9.36 -26.69
CA ASP A 511 11.74 8.15 -26.73
C ASP A 511 13.10 8.37 -27.41
N ARG A 512 13.19 9.24 -28.44
CA ARG A 512 14.49 9.63 -29.03
C ARG A 512 15.36 10.40 -28.04
N VAL A 513 14.78 11.31 -27.24
CA VAL A 513 15.50 12.01 -26.15
C VAL A 513 15.98 11.00 -25.10
N ALA A 514 15.08 10.14 -24.63
CA ALA A 514 15.38 9.10 -23.64
C ALA A 514 16.53 8.18 -24.07
N LYS A 515 16.53 7.73 -25.33
CA LYS A 515 17.61 6.92 -25.94
C LYS A 515 18.92 7.71 -26.06
N ALA A 516 18.88 9.00 -26.38
CA ALA A 516 20.08 9.84 -26.49
C ALA A 516 20.75 10.09 -25.13
N ASP A 517 19.98 10.43 -24.09
CA ASP A 517 20.48 10.56 -22.71
C ASP A 517 21.13 9.26 -22.21
N GLN A 518 20.47 8.13 -22.43
CA GLN A 518 20.95 6.81 -22.01
C GLN A 518 22.23 6.41 -22.75
N HIS A 519 22.33 6.71 -24.04
CA HIS A 519 23.56 6.52 -24.80
C HIS A 519 24.70 7.41 -24.27
N ALA A 520 24.45 8.70 -24.03
CA ALA A 520 25.43 9.62 -23.45
C ALA A 520 25.92 9.17 -22.07
N LEU A 521 25.02 8.66 -21.21
CA LEU A 521 25.37 8.07 -19.91
C LEU A 521 26.28 6.84 -20.06
N ILE A 522 25.98 5.95 -21.02
CA ILE A 522 26.77 4.73 -21.27
C ILE A 522 28.17 5.09 -21.76
N GLU A 523 28.30 5.98 -22.74
CA GLU A 523 29.60 6.39 -23.29
C GLU A 523 30.45 7.13 -22.24
N ALA A 524 29.84 7.98 -21.41
CA ALA A 524 30.52 8.63 -20.27
C ALA A 524 31.08 7.63 -19.23
N HIS A 525 30.63 6.37 -19.24
CA HIS A 525 31.10 5.29 -18.36
C HIS A 525 31.95 4.22 -19.08
N GLY A 526 32.54 4.57 -20.24
CA GLY A 526 33.43 3.69 -21.00
C GLY A 526 32.71 2.79 -22.01
N GLY A 527 31.47 3.15 -22.36
CA GLY A 527 30.69 2.53 -23.42
C GLY A 527 30.04 1.20 -23.05
N ARG A 528 29.22 0.69 -23.98
CA ARG A 528 28.32 -0.46 -23.76
C ARG A 528 29.03 -1.67 -23.15
N GLU A 529 30.20 -2.05 -23.66
CA GLU A 529 30.93 -3.22 -23.15
C GLU A 529 31.40 -3.05 -21.71
N ALA A 530 31.84 -1.86 -21.32
CA ALA A 530 32.26 -1.58 -19.94
C ALA A 530 31.06 -1.63 -18.98
N VAL A 531 29.93 -1.06 -19.37
CA VAL A 531 28.68 -1.09 -18.59
C VAL A 531 28.15 -2.52 -18.43
N VAL A 532 28.08 -3.29 -19.51
CA VAL A 532 27.60 -4.69 -19.46
C VAL A 532 28.55 -5.58 -18.65
N ARG A 533 29.89 -5.40 -18.80
CA ARG A 533 30.89 -6.15 -18.03
C ARG A 533 30.96 -5.75 -16.55
N ARG A 534 30.59 -4.51 -16.20
CA ARG A 534 30.41 -4.08 -14.80
C ARG A 534 29.21 -4.76 -14.14
N GLY A 535 28.24 -5.20 -14.95
CA GLY A 535 27.04 -5.87 -14.46
C GLY A 535 26.09 -4.94 -13.70
N GLY A 536 25.13 -5.55 -13.02
CA GLY A 536 24.06 -4.85 -12.32
C GLY A 536 24.10 -5.07 -10.81
N PHE A 537 23.48 -4.16 -10.07
CA PHE A 537 23.02 -4.43 -8.70
C PHE A 537 21.49 -4.63 -8.71
N GLY A 538 20.96 -5.26 -7.65
CA GLY A 538 19.52 -5.53 -7.55
C GLY A 538 18.73 -4.29 -7.18
N ALA A 539 19.05 -3.70 -6.02
CA ALA A 539 18.43 -2.50 -5.48
C ALA A 539 19.47 -1.62 -4.78
N THR A 540 19.14 -0.35 -4.56
CA THR A 540 20.04 0.60 -3.86
C THR A 540 20.09 0.26 -2.38
N PRO A 541 21.26 -0.10 -1.82
CA PRO A 541 21.34 -0.65 -0.47
C PRO A 541 20.98 0.39 0.61
N ALA A 542 20.59 -0.09 1.79
CA ALA A 542 20.43 0.77 2.96
C ALA A 542 21.74 1.51 3.29
N PRO A 543 21.70 2.74 3.82
CA PRO A 543 22.90 3.43 4.30
C PRO A 543 23.75 2.54 5.23
N GLY A 544 25.05 2.46 4.94
CA GLY A 544 25.98 1.56 5.64
C GLY A 544 26.06 0.11 5.10
N VAL A 545 25.34 -0.23 4.02
CA VAL A 545 25.43 -1.54 3.36
C VAL A 545 26.03 -1.40 1.95
N GLU A 546 27.00 -2.25 1.60
CA GLU A 546 27.68 -2.19 0.30
C GLU A 546 26.82 -2.70 -0.87
N ALA A 547 26.93 -2.02 -2.02
CA ALA A 547 26.25 -2.40 -3.25
C ALA A 547 26.93 -3.61 -3.92
N LYS A 548 26.33 -4.80 -3.81
CA LYS A 548 26.80 -6.02 -4.46
C LYS A 548 26.39 -6.05 -5.94
N PHE A 549 27.37 -5.94 -6.84
CA PHE A 549 27.20 -6.17 -8.29
C PHE A 549 27.15 -7.68 -8.62
N ALA A 550 26.79 -8.03 -9.87
CA ALA A 550 27.06 -9.31 -10.55
C ALA A 550 26.86 -9.15 -12.07
#